data_AF-A0A1F4UF43-F1
#
_entry.id   AF-A0A1F4UF43-F1
#
_cell.length_a   1.000
_cell.length_b   1.000
_cell.length_c   1.000
_cell.angle_alpha   90.00
_cell.angle_beta   90.00
_cell.angle_gamma   90.00
#
_symmetry.space_group_name_H-M   'P 1'
#
loop_
_entity.id
_entity.type
_entity.pdbx_description
1 polymer ?
#
loop_
_entity_poly.entity_id
_entity_poly.type
_entity_poly.pdbx_seq_one_letter_code
_entity_poly.pdbx_strand_id
1 'polypeptide(L)'
;MIFLLFIFTIDARYHTLDEIITELGSINDRCPNITHIETIGYSTNDSLPVIAFKISDNASVEEDEPAILYIGGHHAEEILGIEICMYMINDLVNQYGVDPVKTSWIDNFEIWFVPLMNPEGHSIVMNSIDTTWRKNKRDNNKNGTFELGSDGVDLNRNYNFYWSNGGTSDSSSEYYRGPYAFSENETRAMRDLCYKQNFTFAITYHSARTGLKEIIYYPWHGNGSYSPDIMVIRNIANIIAHLIINDAGNGHYNAMVGYELDGKARNWLYGVCGVFTYCIEVSTTTIQPGWMVDDICARNMVGAYFLPERMGYSILTGHIINAETGEPLSAEISIENYHDPKLPARTSDPLYGRYQRILLPGTYRVEIRKPGYVSYMNPSIEIKDDDITILDVSLTAMENEIERQWGQSLIPLISPGVVNEMSIYINDPASFSVIKVVDINGRTIKVFSNPNSSQLYWNLRDQYERRIPNGVYYIVGEKGQTCETAKFVIYR
;
A
#
# COMPACT_ATOMS: atom_id res chain seq x y z
N MET A 1 51.89 11.45 -21.37
CA MET A 1 50.62 11.95 -20.83
C MET A 1 49.95 10.77 -20.13
N ILE A 2 50.10 10.68 -18.81
CA ILE A 2 49.49 9.59 -18.02
C ILE A 2 48.05 10.03 -17.77
N PHE A 3 47.09 9.37 -18.42
CA PHE A 3 45.69 9.48 -18.04
C PHE A 3 45.53 8.76 -16.70
N LEU A 4 45.42 9.52 -15.60
CA LEU A 4 44.82 8.99 -14.38
C LEU A 4 43.35 8.73 -14.69
N LEU A 5 42.99 7.46 -14.90
CA LEU A 5 41.61 7.01 -14.71
C LEU A 5 41.30 7.22 -13.24
N PHE A 6 40.58 8.28 -12.91
CA PHE A 6 39.89 8.37 -11.63
C PHE A 6 38.83 7.26 -11.63
N ILE A 7 39.10 6.18 -10.91
CA ILE A 7 38.07 5.21 -10.55
C ILE A 7 37.12 5.97 -9.63
N PHE A 8 35.92 6.26 -10.10
CA PHE A 8 34.87 6.85 -9.28
C PHE A 8 34.40 5.77 -8.30
N THR A 9 34.93 5.81 -7.08
CA THR A 9 34.48 4.97 -5.96
C THR A 9 33.36 5.69 -5.25
N ILE A 10 32.30 4.96 -4.91
CA ILE A 10 31.25 5.49 -4.01
C ILE A 10 31.91 5.84 -2.67
N ASP A 11 31.54 7.00 -2.13
CA ASP A 11 32.03 7.46 -0.83
C ASP A 11 31.66 6.46 0.27
N ALA A 12 32.60 6.14 1.15
CA ALA A 12 32.38 5.16 2.23
C ALA A 12 31.33 5.61 3.25
N ARG A 13 30.84 6.86 3.18
CA ARG A 13 29.67 7.29 3.94
C ARG A 13 28.39 6.56 3.51
N TYR A 14 28.27 6.07 2.28
CA TYR A 14 27.08 5.35 1.83
C TYR A 14 27.12 3.90 2.26
N HIS A 15 26.04 3.40 2.86
CA HIS A 15 25.95 2.04 3.36
C HIS A 15 25.81 1.03 2.22
N THR A 16 26.59 -0.04 2.28
CA THR A 16 26.32 -1.29 1.57
C THR A 16 25.14 -2.04 2.20
N LEU A 17 24.60 -3.05 1.50
CA LEU A 17 23.54 -3.90 2.06
C LEU A 17 23.98 -4.58 3.37
N ASP A 18 25.22 -5.08 3.41
CA ASP A 18 25.76 -5.77 4.59
C ASP A 18 25.89 -4.82 5.79
N GLU A 19 26.28 -3.57 5.56
CA GLU A 19 26.34 -2.53 6.60
C GLU A 19 24.95 -2.16 7.10
N ILE A 20 23.95 -2.02 6.22
CA ILE A 20 22.54 -1.80 6.61
C ILE A 20 22.06 -2.94 7.52
N ILE A 21 22.23 -4.20 7.09
CA ILE A 21 21.77 -5.36 7.88
C ILE A 21 22.49 -5.42 9.23
N THR A 22 23.81 -5.18 9.24
CA THR A 22 24.61 -5.20 10.46
C THR A 22 24.19 -4.12 11.44
N GLU A 23 23.97 -2.89 10.95
CA GLU A 23 23.56 -1.77 11.79
C GLU A 23 22.14 -1.96 12.33
N LEU A 24 21.17 -2.34 11.48
CA LEU A 24 19.80 -2.62 11.93
C LEU A 24 19.76 -3.76 12.95
N GLY A 25 20.55 -4.81 12.75
CA GLY A 25 20.70 -5.89 13.73
C GLY A 25 21.26 -5.38 15.06
N SER A 26 22.31 -4.56 15.02
CA SER A 26 22.89 -3.96 16.24
C SER A 26 21.93 -3.02 16.96
N ILE A 27 21.12 -2.25 16.23
CA ILE A 27 20.09 -1.40 16.82
C ILE A 27 19.01 -2.26 17.46
N ASN A 28 18.54 -3.31 16.77
CA ASN A 28 17.54 -4.22 17.29
C ASN A 28 17.99 -4.91 18.58
N ASP A 29 19.24 -5.36 18.65
CA ASP A 29 19.80 -6.00 19.84
C ASP A 29 19.93 -5.03 21.02
N ARG A 30 20.17 -3.74 20.75
CA ARG A 30 20.30 -2.69 21.78
C ARG A 30 18.95 -2.17 22.26
N CYS A 31 17.95 -2.12 21.39
CA CYS A 31 16.64 -1.52 21.63
C CYS A 31 15.46 -2.50 21.41
N PRO A 32 15.54 -3.77 21.85
CA PRO A 32 14.64 -4.84 21.38
C PRO A 32 13.17 -4.67 21.77
N ASN A 33 12.88 -3.84 22.79
CA ASN A 33 11.50 -3.56 23.19
C ASN A 33 10.82 -2.62 22.21
N ILE A 34 11.58 -1.67 21.64
CA ILE A 34 11.03 -0.62 20.80
C ILE A 34 11.30 -0.80 19.30
N THR A 35 11.98 -1.89 18.92
CA THR A 35 12.35 -2.17 17.53
C THR A 35 12.06 -3.61 17.13
N HIS A 36 11.69 -3.80 15.87
CA HIS A 36 11.52 -5.13 15.28
C HIS A 36 12.03 -5.15 13.84
N ILE A 37 12.83 -6.15 13.50
CA ILE A 37 13.35 -6.39 12.15
C ILE A 37 12.59 -7.53 11.47
N GLU A 38 12.09 -7.29 10.26
CA GLU A 38 11.36 -8.26 9.46
C GLU A 38 11.94 -8.35 8.04
N THR A 39 12.30 -9.56 7.60
CA THR A 39 12.58 -9.81 6.19
C THR A 39 11.26 -10.01 5.45
N ILE A 40 10.81 -8.97 4.74
CA ILE A 40 9.51 -8.97 4.04
C ILE A 40 9.54 -9.68 2.68
N GLY A 41 10.74 -10.01 2.18
CA GLY A 41 10.93 -10.73 0.94
C GLY A 41 12.39 -10.81 0.53
N TYR A 42 12.61 -11.31 -0.68
CA TYR A 42 13.94 -11.43 -1.28
C TYR A 42 13.91 -10.90 -2.71
N SER A 43 15.04 -10.38 -3.18
CA SER A 43 15.20 -9.80 -4.51
C SER A 43 14.95 -10.83 -5.62
N THR A 44 14.63 -10.35 -6.82
CA THR A 44 14.15 -11.22 -7.91
C THR A 44 15.21 -12.17 -8.44
N ASN A 45 16.45 -11.71 -8.61
CA ASN A 45 17.51 -12.49 -9.25
C ASN A 45 18.49 -13.07 -8.22
N ASP A 46 18.98 -12.22 -7.31
CA ASP A 46 20.10 -12.57 -6.42
C ASP A 46 19.65 -13.14 -5.08
N SER A 47 18.34 -13.17 -4.80
CA SER A 47 17.77 -13.61 -3.52
C SER A 47 18.31 -12.84 -2.31
N LEU A 48 18.57 -11.55 -2.46
CA LEU A 48 19.02 -10.67 -1.38
C LEU A 48 17.82 -10.22 -0.53
N PRO A 49 17.93 -10.14 0.81
CA PRO A 49 16.80 -9.81 1.66
C PRO A 49 16.33 -8.36 1.46
N VAL A 50 15.01 -8.17 1.44
CA VAL A 50 14.37 -6.85 1.58
C VAL A 50 13.92 -6.73 3.03
N ILE A 51 14.49 -5.76 3.75
CA ILE A 51 14.30 -5.60 5.19
C ILE A 51 13.31 -4.47 5.48
N ALA A 52 12.32 -4.76 6.32
CA ALA A 52 11.50 -3.78 7.01
C ALA A 52 11.96 -3.67 8.47
N PHE A 53 11.94 -2.45 9.01
CA PHE A 53 12.33 -2.14 10.38
C PHE A 53 11.22 -1.32 11.04
N LYS A 54 10.57 -1.88 12.05
CA LYS A 54 9.51 -1.23 12.83
C LYS A 54 10.10 -0.61 14.09
N ILE A 55 9.65 0.60 14.42
CA ILE A 55 9.89 1.27 15.70
C ILE A 55 8.51 1.60 16.32
N SER A 56 8.24 1.06 17.51
CA SER A 56 7.03 1.31 18.34
C SER A 56 7.30 0.75 19.74
N ASP A 57 6.67 1.27 20.78
CA ASP A 57 6.93 0.89 22.18
C ASP A 57 6.73 -0.62 22.48
N ASN A 58 5.88 -1.31 21.71
CA ASN A 58 5.77 -2.78 21.73
C ASN A 58 6.01 -3.40 20.35
N ALA A 59 7.15 -3.10 19.73
CA ALA A 59 7.46 -3.45 18.34
C ALA A 59 7.30 -4.93 17.94
N SER A 60 7.32 -5.87 18.89
CA SER A 60 7.14 -7.31 18.62
C SER A 60 5.68 -7.78 18.61
N VAL A 61 4.73 -6.90 18.90
CA VAL A 61 3.29 -7.19 18.97
C VAL A 61 2.56 -6.32 17.96
N GLU A 62 1.47 -6.84 17.40
CA GLU A 62 0.53 -6.05 16.61
C GLU A 62 -0.43 -5.36 17.58
N GLU A 63 -0.55 -4.04 17.45
CA GLU A 63 -1.36 -3.20 18.32
C GLU A 63 -2.39 -2.39 17.54
N ASP A 64 -3.34 -1.83 18.26
CA ASP A 64 -4.38 -0.98 17.69
C ASP A 64 -3.86 0.44 17.43
N GLU A 65 -2.80 0.53 16.62
CA GLU A 65 -2.05 1.74 16.34
C GLU A 65 -1.99 2.01 14.84
N PRO A 66 -2.01 3.29 14.42
CA PRO A 66 -1.74 3.60 13.04
C PRO A 66 -0.25 3.50 12.71
N ALA A 67 0.02 3.20 11.44
CA ALA A 67 1.37 3.06 10.94
C ALA A 67 1.78 4.17 9.97
N ILE A 68 3.07 4.50 9.95
CA ILE A 68 3.74 5.40 9.00
C ILE A 68 4.85 4.63 8.29
N LEU A 69 5.04 4.85 6.99
CA LEU A 69 6.03 4.13 6.19
C LEU A 69 7.04 5.06 5.50
N TYR A 70 8.33 4.82 5.70
CA TYR A 70 9.42 5.49 4.98
C TYR A 70 10.18 4.48 4.12
N ILE A 71 10.36 4.79 2.83
CA ILE A 71 10.93 3.86 1.85
C ILE A 71 12.12 4.52 1.15
N GLY A 72 13.25 3.82 1.12
CA GLY A 72 14.45 4.20 0.38
C GLY A 72 14.84 3.17 -0.68
N GLY A 73 15.64 3.60 -1.65
CA GLY A 73 16.30 2.70 -2.60
C GLY A 73 15.35 1.96 -3.54
N HIS A 74 14.23 2.58 -3.97
CA HIS A 74 13.40 2.03 -5.05
C HIS A 74 14.18 1.91 -6.35
N HIS A 75 14.92 2.95 -6.70
CA HIS A 75 15.92 2.89 -7.75
C HIS A 75 17.31 2.79 -7.13
N ALA A 76 18.17 2.02 -7.78
CA ALA A 76 19.46 1.63 -7.23
C ALA A 76 20.46 2.77 -7.11
N GLU A 77 20.42 3.75 -8.02
CA GLU A 77 21.33 4.90 -8.05
C GLU A 77 20.96 6.01 -7.07
N GLU A 78 19.75 5.95 -6.50
CA GLU A 78 19.16 7.01 -5.66
C GLU A 78 19.44 6.72 -4.16
N ILE A 79 20.72 6.65 -3.80
CA ILE A 79 21.21 6.12 -2.52
C ILE A 79 20.97 7.04 -1.31
N LEU A 80 20.67 8.33 -1.52
CA LEU A 80 20.38 9.27 -0.42
C LEU A 80 19.11 8.89 0.37
N GLY A 81 18.11 8.31 -0.29
CA GLY A 81 16.89 7.87 0.39
C GLY A 81 17.13 6.74 1.41
N ILE A 82 18.12 5.89 1.13
CA ILE A 82 18.57 4.83 2.04
C ILE A 82 19.16 5.47 3.30
N GLU A 83 20.06 6.44 3.11
CA GLU A 83 20.74 7.15 4.19
C GLU A 83 19.78 7.95 5.06
N ILE A 84 18.77 8.59 4.47
CA ILE A 84 17.73 9.29 5.24
C ILE A 84 16.98 8.31 6.15
N CYS A 85 16.61 7.13 5.64
CA CYS A 85 15.95 6.12 6.46
C CYS A 85 16.85 5.66 7.62
N MET A 86 18.12 5.34 7.35
CA MET A 86 19.07 4.91 8.39
C MET A 86 19.33 6.00 9.42
N TYR A 87 19.41 7.27 9.00
CA TYR A 87 19.56 8.42 9.87
C TYR A 87 18.35 8.59 10.80
N MET A 88 17.13 8.52 10.25
CA MET A 88 15.89 8.64 11.02
C MET A 88 15.71 7.49 12.01
N ILE A 89 16.08 6.26 11.64
CA ILE A 89 16.08 5.10 12.55
C ILE A 89 16.98 5.40 13.75
N ASN A 90 18.22 5.85 13.49
CA ASN A 90 19.16 6.20 14.55
C ASN A 90 18.67 7.35 15.44
N ASP A 91 18.09 8.41 14.87
CA ASP A 91 17.56 9.52 15.66
C ASP A 91 16.40 9.05 16.56
N LEU A 92 15.40 8.35 16.02
CA LEU A 92 14.24 7.87 16.79
C LEU A 92 14.66 6.99 17.98
N VAL A 93 15.51 5.98 17.75
CA VAL A 93 15.92 5.06 18.83
C VAL A 93 16.78 5.74 19.89
N ASN A 94 17.60 6.73 19.51
CA ASN A 94 18.47 7.43 20.46
C ASN A 94 17.73 8.56 21.21
N GLN A 95 16.61 9.04 20.67
CA GLN A 95 15.78 10.07 21.30
C GLN A 95 14.62 9.50 22.12
N TYR A 96 14.32 8.20 22.02
CA TYR A 96 13.31 7.55 22.85
C TYR A 96 13.64 7.67 24.35
N GLY A 97 12.72 8.22 25.14
CA GLY A 97 12.92 8.54 26.55
C GLY A 97 13.73 9.81 26.82
N VAL A 98 14.19 10.51 25.79
CA VAL A 98 14.95 11.78 25.89
C VAL A 98 14.14 12.94 25.35
N ASP A 99 13.65 12.83 24.12
CA ASP A 99 12.77 13.80 23.48
C ASP A 99 11.31 13.39 23.73
N PRO A 100 10.52 14.18 24.48
CA PRO A 100 9.16 13.80 24.83
C PRO A 100 8.22 13.71 23.61
N VAL A 101 8.50 14.47 22.55
CA VAL A 101 7.68 14.46 21.33
C VAL A 101 7.92 13.16 20.57
N LYS A 102 9.19 12.80 20.33
CA LYS A 102 9.54 11.54 19.64
C LYS A 102 9.16 10.31 20.46
N THR A 103 9.29 10.39 21.78
CA THR A 103 8.82 9.35 22.69
C THR A 103 7.31 9.15 22.53
N SER A 104 6.53 10.23 22.51
CA SER A 104 5.09 10.15 22.27
C SER A 104 4.75 9.57 20.89
N TRP A 105 5.54 9.79 19.85
CA TRP A 105 5.28 9.15 18.55
C TRP A 105 5.51 7.64 18.62
N ILE A 106 6.60 7.20 19.24
CA ILE A 106 6.95 5.78 19.38
C ILE A 106 5.96 5.05 20.29
N ASP A 107 5.41 5.73 21.31
CA ASP A 107 4.42 5.18 22.24
C ASP A 107 2.97 5.12 21.68
N ASN A 108 2.71 5.66 20.48
CA ASN A 108 1.33 5.73 19.96
C ASN A 108 1.19 5.29 18.49
N PHE A 109 2.30 5.12 17.78
CA PHE A 109 2.33 4.84 16.34
C PHE A 109 3.37 3.76 16.02
N GLU A 110 3.07 2.98 14.98
CA GLU A 110 4.07 2.13 14.36
C GLU A 110 4.84 2.88 13.26
N ILE A 111 6.13 3.10 13.46
CA ILE A 111 6.97 3.77 12.46
C ILE A 111 7.81 2.73 11.72
N TRP A 112 7.45 2.47 10.47
CA TRP A 112 8.07 1.48 9.61
C TRP A 112 9.04 2.11 8.62
N PHE A 113 10.17 1.43 8.41
CA PHE A 113 11.17 1.76 7.42
C PHE A 113 11.41 0.56 6.50
N VAL A 114 11.53 0.81 5.21
CA VAL A 114 12.14 -0.12 4.24
C VAL A 114 13.33 0.62 3.63
N PRO A 115 14.51 0.61 4.28
CA PRO A 115 15.62 1.49 3.89
C PRO A 115 16.13 1.20 2.48
N LEU A 116 16.14 -0.08 2.07
CA LEU A 116 16.66 -0.52 0.79
C LEU A 116 15.69 -1.49 0.09
N MET A 117 14.88 -0.93 -0.81
CA MET A 117 13.85 -1.66 -1.57
C MET A 117 14.43 -2.48 -2.74
N ASN A 118 15.55 -2.04 -3.34
CA ASN A 118 16.22 -2.68 -4.48
C ASN A 118 17.65 -3.13 -4.12
N PRO A 119 17.83 -4.14 -3.26
CA PRO A 119 19.16 -4.54 -2.78
C PRO A 119 20.08 -5.05 -3.90
N GLU A 120 19.53 -5.74 -4.90
CA GLU A 120 20.33 -6.29 -5.99
C GLU A 120 20.78 -5.22 -6.99
N GLY A 121 19.92 -4.26 -7.33
CA GLY A 121 20.33 -3.11 -8.13
C GLY A 121 21.33 -2.24 -7.38
N HIS A 122 21.14 -2.01 -6.08
CA HIS A 122 22.05 -1.24 -5.24
C HIS A 122 23.47 -1.83 -5.24
N SER A 123 23.61 -3.16 -5.28
CA SER A 123 24.91 -3.82 -5.40
C SER A 123 25.68 -3.42 -6.68
N ILE A 124 24.99 -3.10 -7.78
CA ILE A 124 25.63 -2.63 -9.02
C ILE A 124 26.28 -1.26 -8.81
N VAL A 125 25.57 -0.38 -8.11
CA VAL A 125 26.02 0.99 -7.83
C VAL A 125 27.18 0.98 -6.82
N MET A 126 27.04 0.26 -5.71
CA MET A 126 28.06 0.22 -4.65
C MET A 126 29.37 -0.45 -5.08
N ASN A 127 29.31 -1.40 -6.02
CA ASN A 127 30.49 -2.02 -6.60
C ASN A 127 31.09 -1.21 -7.77
N SER A 128 30.60 0.01 -8.03
CA SER A 128 31.01 0.87 -9.14
C SER A 128 30.95 0.18 -10.52
N ILE A 129 30.03 -0.78 -10.70
CA ILE A 129 29.81 -1.45 -11.99
C ILE A 129 29.11 -0.47 -12.95
N ASP A 130 28.05 0.17 -12.48
CA ASP A 130 27.38 1.30 -13.11
C ASP A 130 26.72 2.16 -12.02
N THR A 131 27.28 3.34 -11.77
CA THR A 131 26.78 4.25 -10.73
C THR A 131 25.51 4.99 -11.12
N THR A 132 25.02 4.77 -12.34
CA THR A 132 23.76 5.33 -12.85
C THR A 132 22.67 4.28 -13.00
N TRP A 133 22.94 3.04 -12.58
CA TRP A 133 22.04 1.91 -12.70
C TRP A 133 20.76 2.10 -11.89
N ARG A 134 19.61 1.99 -12.57
CA ARG A 134 18.29 2.28 -11.99
C ARG A 134 17.52 1.06 -11.48
N LYS A 135 17.59 0.00 -12.26
CA LYS A 135 16.65 -1.13 -12.20
C LYS A 135 17.09 -2.17 -11.16
N ASN A 136 16.28 -3.21 -10.95
CA ASN A 136 16.77 -4.44 -10.31
C ASN A 136 17.61 -5.26 -11.31
N LYS A 137 17.94 -6.51 -10.99
CA LYS A 137 18.81 -7.38 -11.82
C LYS A 137 18.04 -8.50 -12.55
N ARG A 138 16.72 -8.38 -12.69
CA ARG A 138 15.91 -9.39 -13.40
C ARG A 138 16.52 -9.77 -14.76
N ASP A 139 16.84 -11.05 -14.94
CA ASP A 139 17.17 -11.61 -16.26
C ASP A 139 15.93 -11.59 -17.17
N ASN A 140 15.90 -10.62 -18.10
CA ASN A 140 14.75 -10.37 -18.96
C ASN A 140 14.68 -11.39 -20.12
N ASN A 141 15.83 -11.85 -20.60
CA ASN A 141 15.93 -12.73 -21.76
C ASN A 141 16.04 -14.23 -21.38
N LYS A 142 16.19 -14.53 -20.09
CA LYS A 142 16.31 -15.87 -19.49
C LYS A 142 17.54 -16.65 -19.97
N ASN A 143 18.64 -15.96 -20.26
CA ASN A 143 19.88 -16.58 -20.70
C ASN A 143 20.80 -17.00 -19.53
N GLY A 144 20.44 -16.64 -18.29
CA GLY A 144 21.19 -16.95 -17.07
C GLY A 144 22.36 -16.03 -16.77
N THR A 145 22.49 -14.90 -17.48
CA THR A 145 23.57 -13.91 -17.34
C THR A 145 22.96 -12.52 -17.18
N PHE A 146 23.51 -11.69 -16.30
CA PHE A 146 23.06 -10.30 -16.12
C PHE A 146 23.79 -9.35 -17.08
N GLU A 147 23.03 -8.51 -17.78
CA GLU A 147 23.53 -7.55 -18.77
C GLU A 147 22.97 -6.12 -18.59
N LEU A 148 23.88 -5.14 -18.42
CA LEU A 148 23.62 -3.72 -18.13
C LEU A 148 22.83 -2.93 -19.21
N GLY A 149 22.26 -3.58 -20.22
CA GLY A 149 21.47 -2.91 -21.27
C GLY A 149 20.21 -3.67 -21.71
N SER A 150 20.03 -4.91 -21.23
CA SER A 150 18.89 -5.76 -21.58
C SER A 150 18.10 -6.21 -20.37
N ASP A 151 18.72 -6.23 -19.20
CA ASP A 151 18.14 -6.79 -17.98
C ASP A 151 17.67 -5.73 -16.99
N GLY A 152 16.93 -6.19 -16.01
CA GLY A 152 16.35 -5.38 -14.95
C GLY A 152 14.99 -4.78 -15.30
N VAL A 153 14.23 -4.52 -14.26
CA VAL A 153 12.93 -3.85 -14.25
C VAL A 153 13.01 -2.61 -13.35
N ASP A 154 12.38 -1.51 -13.78
CA ASP A 154 12.15 -0.34 -12.94
C ASP A 154 11.04 -0.66 -11.93
N LEU A 155 11.42 -0.82 -10.66
CA LEU A 155 10.48 -1.17 -9.59
C LEU A 155 9.38 -0.10 -9.43
N ASN A 156 9.70 1.18 -9.66
CA ASN A 156 8.74 2.28 -9.60
C ASN A 156 7.92 2.44 -10.90
N ARG A 157 7.86 1.40 -11.74
CA ARG A 157 6.89 1.24 -12.82
C ARG A 157 6.10 -0.07 -12.71
N ASN A 158 6.40 -0.90 -11.71
CA ASN A 158 5.93 -2.28 -11.64
C ASN A 158 4.69 -2.47 -10.74
N TYR A 159 4.09 -1.40 -10.21
CA TYR A 159 2.88 -1.50 -9.39
C TYR A 159 1.59 -1.60 -10.24
N ASN A 160 0.54 -2.25 -9.73
CA ASN A 160 -0.67 -2.57 -10.51
C ASN A 160 -1.63 -1.40 -10.79
N PHE A 161 -1.41 -0.22 -10.20
CA PHE A 161 -2.28 0.93 -10.39
C PHE A 161 -2.04 1.55 -11.76
N TYR A 162 -3.00 1.42 -12.69
CA TYR A 162 -2.83 1.89 -14.08
C TYR A 162 -1.48 1.50 -14.71
N TRP A 163 -0.99 0.29 -14.40
CA TRP A 163 0.34 -0.19 -14.78
C TRP A 163 0.67 -0.02 -16.28
N SER A 164 -0.31 -0.26 -17.14
CA SER A 164 -0.17 -0.13 -18.60
C SER A 164 0.05 1.31 -19.09
N ASN A 165 -0.18 2.32 -18.25
CA ASN A 165 0.00 3.73 -18.59
C ASN A 165 1.39 4.27 -18.25
N GLY A 166 2.15 3.56 -17.40
CA GLY A 166 3.48 3.96 -16.95
C GLY A 166 4.61 3.21 -17.65
N GLY A 167 5.77 3.85 -17.75
CA GLY A 167 6.99 3.24 -18.26
C GLY A 167 6.87 2.75 -19.70
N THR A 168 7.69 1.76 -20.06
CA THR A 168 7.68 1.14 -21.39
C THR A 168 7.67 -0.38 -21.31
N SER A 169 7.24 -1.05 -22.38
CA SER A 169 7.34 -2.50 -22.55
C SER A 169 8.65 -2.94 -23.20
N ASP A 170 9.50 -1.99 -23.60
CA ASP A 170 10.85 -2.26 -24.11
C ASP A 170 11.78 -2.67 -22.95
N SER A 171 12.23 -3.93 -22.95
CA SER A 171 13.07 -4.49 -21.89
C SER A 171 14.46 -3.84 -21.77
N SER A 172 14.95 -3.21 -22.85
CA SER A 172 16.23 -2.50 -22.86
C SER A 172 16.16 -1.12 -22.21
N SER A 173 14.96 -0.60 -21.97
CA SER A 173 14.78 0.72 -21.39
C SER A 173 15.08 0.73 -19.89
N GLU A 174 15.62 1.84 -19.41
CA GLU A 174 15.72 2.14 -17.97
C GLU A 174 14.35 2.32 -17.31
N TYR A 175 13.29 2.59 -18.08
CA TYR A 175 11.91 2.71 -17.61
C TYR A 175 11.08 1.45 -17.92
N TYR A 176 11.73 0.30 -18.15
CA TYR A 176 11.04 -0.94 -18.41
C TYR A 176 10.17 -1.34 -17.22
N ARG A 177 8.85 -1.44 -17.45
CA ARG A 177 7.85 -1.64 -16.39
C ARG A 177 7.71 -3.08 -15.91
N GLY A 178 8.47 -4.00 -16.50
CA GLY A 178 8.32 -5.43 -16.34
C GLY A 178 7.32 -6.08 -17.31
N PRO A 179 7.22 -7.41 -17.30
CA PRO A 179 6.30 -8.16 -18.17
C PRO A 179 4.83 -8.11 -17.73
N TYR A 180 4.56 -7.85 -16.45
CA TYR A 180 3.24 -7.66 -15.85
C TYR A 180 3.38 -6.92 -14.52
N ALA A 181 2.29 -6.34 -14.00
CA ALA A 181 2.30 -5.69 -12.69
C ALA A 181 2.67 -6.68 -11.58
N PHE A 182 3.53 -6.26 -10.65
CA PHE A 182 4.09 -7.08 -9.58
C PHE A 182 4.84 -8.32 -10.11
N SER A 183 5.54 -8.18 -11.23
CA SER A 183 6.42 -9.21 -11.76
C SER A 183 7.70 -9.40 -10.95
N GLU A 184 8.07 -8.40 -10.15
CA GLU A 184 9.26 -8.40 -9.31
C GLU A 184 8.91 -8.83 -7.88
N ASN A 185 9.78 -9.62 -7.25
CA ASN A 185 9.59 -10.06 -5.87
C ASN A 185 9.67 -8.88 -4.89
N GLU A 186 10.49 -7.87 -5.19
CA GLU A 186 10.60 -6.65 -4.42
C GLU A 186 9.24 -5.95 -4.34
N THR A 187 8.63 -5.62 -5.47
CA THR A 187 7.32 -4.92 -5.47
C THR A 187 6.20 -5.77 -4.86
N ARG A 188 6.30 -7.11 -4.93
CA ARG A 188 5.42 -8.01 -4.20
C ARG A 188 5.62 -7.96 -2.68
N ALA A 189 6.86 -7.86 -2.20
CA ALA A 189 7.17 -7.72 -0.78
C ALA A 189 6.56 -6.42 -0.21
N MET A 190 6.70 -5.30 -0.92
CA MET A 190 6.05 -4.04 -0.53
C MET A 190 4.52 -4.14 -0.59
N ARG A 191 3.96 -4.81 -1.61
CA ARG A 191 2.52 -5.06 -1.69
C ARG A 191 2.01 -5.81 -0.46
N ASP A 192 2.69 -6.89 -0.11
CA ASP A 192 2.28 -7.77 0.98
C ASP A 192 2.43 -7.07 2.34
N LEU A 193 3.48 -6.24 2.52
CA LEU A 193 3.62 -5.37 3.69
C LEU A 193 2.46 -4.38 3.82
N CYS A 194 2.09 -3.66 2.75
CA CYS A 194 0.96 -2.70 2.81
C CYS A 194 -0.43 -3.37 2.90
N TYR A 195 -0.55 -4.67 2.64
CA TYR A 195 -1.79 -5.41 2.88
C TYR A 195 -1.84 -5.98 4.30
N LYS A 196 -0.69 -6.22 4.91
CA LYS A 196 -0.56 -6.62 6.32
C LYS A 196 -0.77 -5.42 7.24
N GLN A 197 -0.25 -4.25 6.88
CA GLN A 197 -0.15 -3.08 7.74
C GLN A 197 -1.05 -1.93 7.28
N ASN A 198 -1.73 -1.27 8.21
CA ASN A 198 -2.63 -0.14 7.94
C ASN A 198 -1.89 1.20 7.96
N PHE A 199 -1.07 1.45 6.94
CA PHE A 199 -0.35 2.71 6.82
C PHE A 199 -1.28 3.89 6.55
N THR A 200 -1.07 4.98 7.28
CA THR A 200 -1.78 6.25 7.08
C THR A 200 -1.01 7.17 6.14
N PHE A 201 0.30 7.30 6.39
CA PHE A 201 1.21 8.09 5.57
C PHE A 201 2.36 7.26 5.04
N ALA A 202 2.88 7.66 3.88
CA ALA A 202 4.13 7.13 3.37
C ALA A 202 5.01 8.19 2.69
N ILE A 203 6.32 8.05 2.83
CA ILE A 203 7.30 8.76 2.00
C ILE A 203 8.09 7.74 1.18
N THR A 204 8.18 7.96 -0.13
CA THR A 204 9.12 7.25 -1.01
C THR A 204 10.24 8.21 -1.38
N TYR A 205 11.44 7.97 -0.88
CA TYR A 205 12.60 8.78 -1.23
C TYR A 205 13.18 8.36 -2.57
N HIS A 206 13.44 9.36 -3.39
CA HIS A 206 14.03 9.28 -4.71
C HIS A 206 15.12 10.35 -4.84
N SER A 207 15.84 10.35 -5.95
CA SER A 207 16.71 11.46 -6.34
C SER A 207 16.67 11.66 -7.85
N ALA A 208 16.41 12.89 -8.27
CA ALA A 208 16.20 13.15 -9.69
C ALA A 208 17.53 13.17 -10.46
N ARG A 209 17.85 12.06 -11.13
CA ARG A 209 18.84 12.05 -12.23
C ARG A 209 18.41 12.95 -13.37
N THR A 210 17.12 12.86 -13.71
CA THR A 210 16.43 13.68 -14.72
C THR A 210 15.13 14.22 -14.14
N GLY A 211 14.74 15.44 -14.53
CA GLY A 211 13.53 16.09 -14.02
C GLY A 211 13.82 17.16 -12.98
N LEU A 212 12.82 17.47 -12.16
CA LEU A 212 12.92 18.46 -11.09
C LEU A 212 13.55 17.83 -9.85
N LYS A 213 14.37 18.61 -9.17
CA LYS A 213 15.14 18.25 -7.98
C LYS A 213 14.60 19.02 -6.79
N GLU A 214 14.88 18.54 -5.58
CA GLU A 214 14.48 19.21 -4.34
C GLU A 214 12.96 19.47 -4.32
N ILE A 215 12.20 18.44 -4.71
CA ILE A 215 10.77 18.54 -4.96
C ILE A 215 10.01 17.35 -4.38
N ILE A 216 8.81 17.64 -3.88
CA ILE A 216 7.88 16.64 -3.36
C ILE A 216 6.75 16.47 -4.36
N TYR A 217 6.69 15.30 -4.99
CA TYR A 217 5.56 14.90 -5.81
C TYR A 217 4.49 14.20 -4.97
N TYR A 218 3.25 14.64 -5.09
CA TYR A 218 2.11 14.00 -4.46
C TYR A 218 1.05 13.50 -5.47
N PRO A 219 0.30 12.43 -5.16
CA PRO A 219 -0.72 11.89 -6.06
C PRO A 219 -1.94 12.81 -6.12
N TRP A 220 -2.65 12.89 -7.23
CA TRP A 220 -2.20 12.92 -8.62
C TRP A 220 -3.11 13.92 -9.34
N HIS A 221 -2.78 14.25 -10.59
CA HIS A 221 -3.69 14.85 -11.55
C HIS A 221 -3.57 14.11 -12.88
N GLY A 222 -4.55 13.25 -13.19
CA GLY A 222 -4.49 12.35 -14.33
C GLY A 222 -5.87 12.04 -14.87
N ASN A 223 -5.96 11.80 -16.18
CA ASN A 223 -7.23 11.61 -16.91
C ASN A 223 -8.27 12.73 -16.65
N GLY A 224 -7.81 13.98 -16.45
CA GLY A 224 -8.67 15.13 -16.19
C GLY A 224 -9.28 15.17 -14.78
N SER A 225 -8.75 14.41 -13.82
CA SER A 225 -9.25 14.40 -12.43
C SER A 225 -8.10 14.37 -11.44
N TYR A 226 -8.32 14.99 -10.28
CA TYR A 226 -7.41 14.92 -9.14
C TYR A 226 -7.70 13.69 -8.27
N SER A 227 -6.75 13.31 -7.43
CA SER A 227 -7.02 12.41 -6.30
C SER A 227 -8.14 12.97 -5.41
N PRO A 228 -9.01 12.13 -4.81
CA PRO A 228 -10.09 12.61 -3.95
C PRO A 228 -9.63 13.51 -2.79
N ASP A 229 -8.51 13.16 -2.15
CA ASP A 229 -7.98 13.88 -0.98
C ASP A 229 -6.94 14.95 -1.37
N ILE A 230 -6.93 15.42 -2.62
CA ILE A 230 -5.88 16.31 -3.18
C ILE A 230 -5.62 17.57 -2.34
N MET A 231 -6.65 18.16 -1.73
CA MET A 231 -6.50 19.38 -0.93
C MET A 231 -5.70 19.11 0.35
N VAL A 232 -6.01 18.00 1.04
CA VAL A 232 -5.31 17.56 2.25
C VAL A 232 -3.88 17.18 1.90
N ILE A 233 -3.70 16.34 0.88
CA ILE A 233 -2.39 15.86 0.42
C ILE A 233 -1.50 17.05 0.02
N ARG A 234 -2.02 18.01 -0.75
CA ARG A 234 -1.25 19.20 -1.16
C ARG A 234 -0.83 20.05 0.03
N ASN A 235 -1.73 20.24 1.00
CA ASN A 235 -1.44 21.04 2.19
C ASN A 235 -0.26 20.43 2.97
N ILE A 236 -0.32 19.12 3.25
CA ILE A 236 0.75 18.40 3.95
C ILE A 236 2.05 18.44 3.13
N ALA A 237 1.99 18.18 1.82
CA ALA A 237 3.17 18.20 0.96
C ALA A 237 3.87 19.58 0.95
N ASN A 238 3.11 20.67 0.91
CA ASN A 238 3.66 22.02 0.97
C ASN A 238 4.35 22.31 2.32
N ILE A 239 3.79 21.82 3.43
CA ILE A 239 4.40 22.00 4.76
C ILE A 239 5.71 21.22 4.83
N ILE A 240 5.71 19.93 4.45
CA ILE A 240 6.93 19.11 4.41
C ILE A 240 8.00 19.79 3.55
N ALA A 241 7.63 20.25 2.34
CA ALA A 241 8.56 20.91 1.44
C ALA A 241 9.16 22.19 2.05
N HIS A 242 8.34 22.99 2.74
CA HIS A 242 8.79 24.21 3.41
C HIS A 242 9.68 23.94 4.63
N LEU A 243 9.57 22.76 5.26
CA LEU A 243 10.43 22.37 6.38
C LEU A 243 11.83 21.93 5.93
N ILE A 244 11.96 21.43 4.69
CA ILE A 244 13.24 20.93 4.17
C ILE A 244 13.99 22.08 3.51
N ILE A 245 15.11 22.50 4.12
CA ILE A 245 16.04 23.48 3.55
C ILE A 245 16.70 22.87 2.30
N ASN A 246 16.90 23.66 1.24
CA ASN A 246 17.58 23.21 0.01
C ASN A 246 19.10 23.08 0.21
N ASP A 247 19.77 22.36 -0.69
CA ASP A 247 21.22 22.12 -0.64
C ASP A 247 22.04 23.43 -0.73
N ALA A 248 21.48 24.45 -1.38
CA ALA A 248 22.09 25.78 -1.45
C ALA A 248 21.99 26.57 -0.13
N GLY A 249 21.18 26.11 0.84
CA GLY A 249 20.96 26.76 2.13
C GLY A 249 20.23 28.11 2.04
N ASN A 250 19.63 28.44 0.90
CA ASN A 250 19.04 29.75 0.62
C ASN A 250 17.53 29.71 0.38
N GLY A 251 16.92 28.55 0.53
CA GLY A 251 15.50 28.33 0.35
C GLY A 251 15.08 26.96 0.84
N HIS A 252 13.91 26.52 0.39
CA HIS A 252 13.28 25.27 0.79
C HIS A 252 12.88 24.46 -0.44
N TYR A 253 12.50 23.21 -0.22
CA TYR A 253 11.94 22.37 -1.27
C TYR A 253 10.59 22.94 -1.72
N ASN A 254 10.13 22.47 -2.89
CA ASN A 254 8.78 22.75 -3.38
C ASN A 254 7.94 21.48 -3.40
N ALA A 255 6.61 21.61 -3.46
CA ALA A 255 5.73 20.49 -3.71
C ALA A 255 4.91 20.70 -4.98
N MET A 256 4.67 19.62 -5.71
CA MET A 256 3.84 19.65 -6.91
C MET A 256 3.03 18.37 -7.09
N VAL A 257 1.91 18.51 -7.79
CA VAL A 257 1.09 17.36 -8.15
C VAL A 257 1.82 16.50 -9.19
N GLY A 258 1.79 15.19 -9.02
CA GLY A 258 2.21 14.25 -10.04
C GLY A 258 1.19 14.15 -11.17
N TYR A 259 1.62 14.43 -12.40
CA TYR A 259 0.75 14.42 -13.58
C TYR A 259 0.72 13.06 -14.28
N GLU A 260 0.19 12.01 -13.65
CA GLU A 260 0.02 10.70 -14.27
C GLU A 260 -0.83 9.78 -13.39
N LEU A 261 -1.62 8.93 -14.04
CA LEU A 261 -2.19 7.71 -13.46
C LEU A 261 -1.41 6.54 -14.03
N ASP A 262 -0.43 6.04 -13.27
CA ASP A 262 0.55 5.06 -13.69
C ASP A 262 1.03 4.14 -12.54
N GLY A 263 1.80 3.11 -12.90
CA GLY A 263 2.31 2.08 -11.99
C GLY A 263 3.45 2.50 -11.06
N LYS A 264 3.51 3.79 -10.67
CA LYS A 264 4.44 4.30 -9.66
C LYS A 264 3.96 3.96 -8.25
N ALA A 265 4.90 3.71 -7.34
CA ALA A 265 4.65 3.40 -5.93
C ALA A 265 3.74 4.46 -5.28
N ARG A 266 4.05 5.75 -5.47
CA ARG A 266 3.25 6.89 -4.98
C ARG A 266 1.77 6.80 -5.33
N ASN A 267 1.48 6.47 -6.59
CA ASN A 267 0.10 6.42 -7.09
C ASN A 267 -0.60 5.16 -6.60
N TRP A 268 0.12 4.03 -6.53
CA TRP A 268 -0.41 2.77 -6.02
C TRP A 268 -0.71 2.82 -4.52
N LEU A 269 0.20 3.34 -3.69
CA LEU A 269 0.03 3.48 -2.25
C LEU A 269 -1.24 4.27 -1.90
N TYR A 270 -1.46 5.42 -2.56
CA TYR A 270 -2.69 6.19 -2.34
C TYR A 270 -3.90 5.56 -3.04
N GLY A 271 -3.78 5.18 -4.31
CA GLY A 271 -4.91 4.71 -5.12
C GLY A 271 -5.47 3.36 -4.69
N VAL A 272 -4.62 2.44 -4.23
CA VAL A 272 -5.00 1.07 -3.85
C VAL A 272 -5.03 0.89 -2.33
N CYS A 273 -3.96 1.28 -1.63
CA CYS A 273 -3.86 1.07 -0.18
C CYS A 273 -4.51 2.20 0.64
N GLY A 274 -4.75 3.37 0.04
CA GLY A 274 -5.32 4.52 0.74
C GLY A 274 -4.35 5.33 1.59
N VAL A 275 -3.06 5.10 1.39
CA VAL A 275 -1.97 5.75 2.12
C VAL A 275 -1.70 7.13 1.52
N PHE A 276 -1.72 8.18 2.34
CA PHE A 276 -1.36 9.53 1.93
C PHE A 276 0.15 9.58 1.66
N THR A 277 0.54 9.62 0.38
CA THR A 277 1.91 9.34 -0.04
C THR A 277 2.63 10.55 -0.63
N TYR A 278 3.91 10.71 -0.29
CA TYR A 278 4.78 11.77 -0.78
C TYR A 278 6.05 11.18 -1.40
N CYS A 279 6.29 11.46 -2.67
CA CYS A 279 7.54 11.09 -3.35
C CYS A 279 8.50 12.27 -3.28
N ILE A 280 9.62 12.13 -2.57
CA ILE A 280 10.58 13.22 -2.38
C ILE A 280 11.79 12.97 -3.27
N GLU A 281 12.01 13.85 -4.25
CA GLU A 281 13.25 13.90 -5.05
C GLU A 281 14.31 14.68 -4.25
N VAL A 282 15.15 13.93 -3.56
CA VAL A 282 16.16 14.45 -2.64
C VAL A 282 17.34 15.01 -3.40
N SER A 283 17.79 16.18 -2.96
CA SER A 283 19.04 16.80 -3.36
C SER A 283 19.13 17.14 -4.85
N THR A 284 20.25 17.74 -5.24
CA THR A 284 20.52 18.18 -6.60
C THR A 284 21.11 17.10 -7.51
N THR A 285 21.58 15.98 -6.98
CA THR A 285 22.09 14.81 -7.72
C THR A 285 21.79 13.52 -6.95
N THR A 286 21.89 12.38 -7.63
CA THR A 286 21.64 11.06 -7.04
C THR A 286 22.71 10.62 -6.05
N ILE A 287 23.95 11.07 -6.28
CA ILE A 287 25.11 10.80 -5.43
C ILE A 287 25.75 12.15 -5.10
N GLN A 288 25.92 12.42 -3.81
CA GLN A 288 26.56 13.62 -3.26
C GLN A 288 27.90 13.25 -2.61
N PRO A 289 28.80 14.22 -2.38
CA PRO A 289 29.99 13.97 -1.56
C PRO A 289 29.62 13.52 -0.15
N GLY A 290 30.36 12.58 0.45
CA GLY A 290 30.02 12.00 1.75
C GLY A 290 29.85 13.03 2.87
N TRP A 291 30.63 14.12 2.84
CA TRP A 291 30.53 15.20 3.83
C TRP A 291 29.20 15.97 3.81
N MET A 292 28.40 15.86 2.74
CA MET A 292 27.06 16.47 2.65
C MET A 292 25.94 15.55 3.15
N VAL A 293 26.18 14.24 3.22
CA VAL A 293 25.11 13.24 3.41
C VAL A 293 24.37 13.46 4.73
N ASP A 294 25.07 13.69 5.83
CA ASP A 294 24.45 13.88 7.15
C ASP A 294 23.60 15.15 7.21
N ASP A 295 24.05 16.24 6.58
CA ASP A 295 23.28 17.49 6.50
C ASP A 295 22.00 17.30 5.66
N ILE A 296 22.10 16.61 4.52
CA ILE A 296 20.93 16.26 3.70
C ILE A 296 19.95 15.41 4.49
N CYS A 297 20.45 14.40 5.23
CA CYS A 297 19.63 13.53 6.07
C CYS A 297 18.91 14.32 7.16
N ALA A 298 19.64 15.17 7.90
CA ALA A 298 19.07 16.01 8.95
C ALA A 298 17.98 16.95 8.42
N ARG A 299 18.19 17.61 7.28
CA ARG A 299 17.18 18.49 6.66
C ARG A 299 15.93 17.74 6.20
N ASN A 300 16.09 16.56 5.61
CA ASN A 300 14.95 15.74 5.15
C ASN A 300 14.18 15.13 6.33
N MET A 301 14.87 14.73 7.40
CA MET A 301 14.26 14.23 8.63
C MET A 301 13.27 15.24 9.23
N VAL A 302 13.63 16.53 9.27
CA VAL A 302 12.73 17.58 9.79
C VAL A 302 11.41 17.61 9.01
N GLY A 303 11.45 17.51 7.68
CA GLY A 303 10.23 17.41 6.87
C GLY A 303 9.48 16.10 7.10
N ALA A 304 10.19 14.98 7.20
CA ALA A 304 9.61 13.65 7.38
C ALA A 304 8.85 13.50 8.70
N TYR A 305 9.36 14.13 9.77
CA TYR A 305 8.78 14.12 11.11
C TYR A 305 7.51 14.97 11.24
N PHE A 306 7.17 15.77 10.22
CA PHE A 306 5.85 16.37 10.17
C PHE A 306 4.72 15.32 10.05
N LEU A 307 4.99 14.13 9.49
CA LEU A 307 3.97 13.09 9.36
C LEU A 307 3.46 12.54 10.72
N PRO A 308 4.32 12.09 11.65
CA PRO A 308 3.85 11.69 12.98
C PRO A 308 3.27 12.88 13.77
N GLU A 309 3.75 14.11 13.59
CA GLU A 309 3.07 15.29 14.16
C GLU A 309 1.64 15.44 13.61
N ARG A 310 1.50 15.30 12.29
CA ARG A 310 0.22 15.43 11.60
C ARG A 310 -0.78 14.35 12.00
N MET A 311 -0.33 13.23 12.56
CA MET A 311 -1.20 12.20 13.15
C MET A 311 -1.93 12.68 14.43
N GLY A 312 -1.52 13.81 15.01
CA GLY A 312 -2.08 14.31 16.27
C GLY A 312 -3.29 15.24 16.17
N TYR A 313 -3.71 15.69 14.97
CA TYR A 313 -4.74 16.72 14.82
C TYR A 313 -5.44 16.71 13.46
N SER A 314 -6.65 17.27 13.35
CA SER A 314 -7.46 17.29 12.11
C SER A 314 -7.64 15.91 11.47
N ILE A 315 -8.06 14.96 12.29
CA ILE A 315 -8.33 13.57 11.90
C ILE A 315 -9.72 13.18 12.41
N LEU A 316 -10.44 12.42 11.60
CA LEU A 316 -11.57 11.63 12.05
C LEU A 316 -11.12 10.18 12.22
N THR A 317 -11.23 9.65 13.43
CA THR A 317 -10.86 8.28 13.77
C THR A 317 -11.87 7.69 14.75
N GLY A 318 -11.85 6.38 14.92
CA GLY A 318 -12.66 5.68 15.92
C GLY A 318 -12.70 4.19 15.60
N HIS A 319 -13.54 3.47 16.31
CA HIS A 319 -13.73 2.03 16.13
C HIS A 319 -15.12 1.71 15.57
N ILE A 320 -15.15 0.76 14.64
CA ILE A 320 -16.40 0.24 14.08
C ILE A 320 -16.56 -1.21 14.57
N ILE A 321 -17.62 -1.46 15.32
CA ILE A 321 -17.89 -2.74 15.96
C ILE A 321 -19.30 -3.24 15.68
N ASN A 322 -19.51 -4.54 15.85
CA ASN A 322 -20.84 -5.13 15.88
C ASN A 322 -21.55 -4.71 17.18
N ALA A 323 -22.75 -4.14 17.06
CA ALA A 323 -23.53 -3.67 18.22
C ALA A 323 -23.95 -4.80 19.17
N GLU A 324 -24.05 -6.04 18.69
CA GLU A 324 -24.47 -7.19 19.50
C GLU A 324 -23.29 -7.94 20.11
N THR A 325 -22.27 -8.24 19.32
CA THR A 325 -21.12 -9.06 19.77
C THR A 325 -19.97 -8.23 20.33
N GLY A 326 -19.91 -6.94 20.02
CA GLY A 326 -18.76 -6.08 20.32
C GLY A 326 -17.54 -6.37 19.45
N GLU A 327 -17.63 -7.30 18.50
CA GLU A 327 -16.51 -7.67 17.63
C GLU A 327 -16.18 -6.54 16.63
N PRO A 328 -14.89 -6.30 16.36
CA PRO A 328 -14.42 -5.43 15.29
C PRO A 328 -15.03 -5.74 13.93
N LEU A 329 -15.32 -4.69 13.17
CA LEU A 329 -15.83 -4.79 11.82
C LEU A 329 -14.97 -4.01 10.85
N SER A 330 -14.52 -4.67 9.78
CA SER A 330 -14.07 -3.98 8.58
C SER A 330 -15.29 -3.46 7.81
N ALA A 331 -15.47 -2.14 7.79
CA ALA A 331 -16.59 -1.42 7.20
C ALA A 331 -16.06 -0.25 6.38
N GLU A 332 -16.74 0.11 5.29
CA GLU A 332 -16.39 1.24 4.44
C GLU A 332 -16.75 2.56 5.13
N ILE A 333 -15.82 3.51 5.13
CA ILE A 333 -15.99 4.89 5.58
C ILE A 333 -15.94 5.81 4.37
N SER A 334 -17.08 6.39 4.03
CA SER A 334 -17.25 7.32 2.93
C SER A 334 -17.45 8.74 3.43
N ILE A 335 -16.72 9.67 2.84
CA ILE A 335 -16.83 11.10 3.11
C ILE A 335 -17.24 11.79 1.82
N GLU A 336 -18.32 12.56 1.87
CA GLU A 336 -18.86 13.26 0.70
C GLU A 336 -17.77 14.15 0.05
N ASN A 337 -17.58 14.01 -1.26
CA ASN A 337 -16.54 14.66 -2.08
C ASN A 337 -15.08 14.18 -1.86
N TYR A 338 -14.84 13.22 -0.97
CA TYR A 338 -13.51 12.63 -0.71
C TYR A 338 -13.48 11.13 -1.06
N HIS A 339 -14.32 10.72 -2.01
CA HIS A 339 -14.43 9.35 -2.49
C HIS A 339 -14.50 9.32 -4.02
N ASP A 340 -13.80 8.36 -4.63
CA ASP A 340 -13.97 7.97 -6.04
C ASP A 340 -14.38 6.49 -6.08
N PRO A 341 -15.55 6.14 -6.63
CA PRO A 341 -16.04 4.76 -6.71
C PRO A 341 -15.19 3.84 -7.60
N LYS A 342 -14.21 4.38 -8.34
CA LYS A 342 -13.21 3.59 -9.09
C LYS A 342 -12.05 3.12 -8.23
N LEU A 343 -11.86 3.72 -7.06
CA LEU A 343 -10.83 3.32 -6.10
C LEU A 343 -11.43 2.33 -5.09
N PRO A 344 -10.61 1.44 -4.51
CA PRO A 344 -11.03 0.65 -3.36
C PRO A 344 -11.60 1.52 -2.24
N ALA A 345 -12.65 1.01 -1.61
CA ALA A 345 -13.23 1.62 -0.41
C ALA A 345 -12.18 1.79 0.68
N ARG A 346 -12.34 2.84 1.48
CA ARG A 346 -11.50 3.11 2.64
C ARG A 346 -12.17 2.44 3.82
N THR A 347 -11.54 1.42 4.39
CA THR A 347 -12.17 0.55 5.38
C THR A 347 -11.52 0.64 6.74
N SER A 348 -12.27 0.34 7.80
CA SER A 348 -11.70 0.03 9.10
C SER A 348 -10.91 -1.27 9.06
N ASP A 349 -9.93 -1.33 9.95
CA ASP A 349 -9.10 -2.49 10.22
C ASP A 349 -9.96 -3.69 10.68
N PRO A 350 -9.74 -4.90 10.13
CA PRO A 350 -10.50 -6.08 10.54
C PRO A 350 -10.16 -6.63 11.94
N LEU A 351 -9.00 -6.32 12.52
CA LEU A 351 -8.57 -6.86 13.82
C LEU A 351 -9.07 -6.04 15.01
N TYR A 352 -9.13 -4.72 14.86
CA TYR A 352 -9.48 -3.77 15.91
C TYR A 352 -10.71 -2.93 15.56
N GLY A 353 -11.06 -2.80 14.28
CA GLY A 353 -12.18 -1.97 13.83
C GLY A 353 -11.80 -0.50 13.73
N ARG A 354 -10.54 -0.15 13.99
CA ARG A 354 -10.02 1.21 13.89
C ARG A 354 -10.05 1.70 12.45
N TYR A 355 -10.37 2.98 12.25
CA TYR A 355 -10.20 3.63 10.95
C TYR A 355 -9.65 5.03 11.13
N GLN A 356 -9.05 5.58 10.07
CA GLN A 356 -8.54 6.94 10.06
C GLN A 356 -8.86 7.66 8.76
N ARG A 357 -9.26 8.92 8.89
CA ARG A 357 -9.54 9.83 7.79
C ARG A 357 -8.85 11.17 8.07
N ILE A 358 -7.77 11.41 7.35
CA ILE A 358 -7.02 12.67 7.40
C ILE A 358 -7.81 13.73 6.62
N LEU A 359 -8.16 14.83 7.28
CA LEU A 359 -9.03 15.87 6.73
C LEU A 359 -8.47 17.26 7.00
N LEU A 360 -9.02 18.27 6.34
CA LEU A 360 -8.82 19.66 6.75
C LEU A 360 -9.91 20.04 7.77
N PRO A 361 -9.75 21.14 8.51
CA PRO A 361 -10.81 21.66 9.35
C PRO A 361 -12.06 21.97 8.53
N GLY A 362 -13.22 21.56 9.04
CA GLY A 362 -14.48 21.73 8.33
C GLY A 362 -15.58 20.80 8.83
N THR A 363 -16.72 20.84 8.14
CA THR A 363 -17.87 19.98 8.45
C THR A 363 -18.12 19.02 7.31
N TYR A 364 -18.25 17.74 7.65
CA TYR A 364 -18.29 16.64 6.69
C TYR A 364 -19.52 15.76 6.90
N ARG A 365 -20.10 15.31 5.78
CA ARG A 365 -21.05 14.19 5.79
C ARG A 365 -20.26 12.90 5.74
N VAL A 366 -20.48 12.06 6.74
CA VAL A 366 -19.84 10.76 6.91
C VAL A 366 -20.87 9.66 6.84
N GLU A 367 -20.57 8.64 6.06
CA GLU A 367 -21.36 7.43 5.96
C GLU A 367 -20.48 6.22 6.20
N ILE A 368 -20.94 5.31 7.06
CA ILE A 368 -20.26 4.06 7.35
C ILE A 368 -21.16 2.90 6.93
N ARG A 369 -20.65 2.04 6.05
CA ARG A 369 -21.41 0.93 5.44
C ARG A 369 -20.69 -0.39 5.64
N LYS A 370 -21.45 -1.42 5.97
CA LYS A 370 -21.01 -2.83 5.87
C LYS A 370 -22.17 -3.67 5.35
N PRO A 371 -21.98 -4.45 4.26
CA PRO A 371 -23.02 -5.38 3.81
C PRO A 371 -23.51 -6.29 4.95
N GLY A 372 -24.83 -6.40 5.12
CA GLY A 372 -25.47 -7.13 6.22
C GLY A 372 -25.78 -6.31 7.47
N TYR A 373 -25.38 -5.03 7.52
CA TYR A 373 -25.59 -4.14 8.66
C TYR A 373 -26.36 -2.89 8.26
N VAL A 374 -27.10 -2.31 9.21
CA VAL A 374 -27.72 -0.99 9.03
C VAL A 374 -26.61 0.07 8.93
N SER A 375 -26.57 0.80 7.81
CA SER A 375 -25.57 1.86 7.60
C SER A 375 -25.72 2.99 8.62
N TYR A 376 -24.59 3.51 9.08
CA TYR A 376 -24.55 4.75 9.86
C TYR A 376 -24.40 5.95 8.93
N MET A 377 -25.14 7.03 9.21
CA MET A 377 -25.03 8.29 8.48
C MET A 377 -25.04 9.46 9.46
N ASN A 378 -24.03 10.34 9.33
CA ASN A 378 -23.98 11.61 10.04
C ASN A 378 -23.75 12.75 9.02
N PRO A 379 -24.70 13.68 8.88
CA PRO A 379 -24.59 14.76 7.90
C PRO A 379 -23.65 15.89 8.31
N SER A 380 -23.13 15.91 9.54
CA SER A 380 -22.48 17.11 10.11
C SER A 380 -21.44 16.77 11.17
N ILE A 381 -20.39 16.02 10.79
CA ILE A 381 -19.22 15.82 11.65
C ILE A 381 -18.27 16.99 11.51
N GLU A 382 -17.92 17.64 12.62
CA GLU A 382 -16.96 18.74 12.66
C GLU A 382 -15.54 18.21 12.90
N ILE A 383 -14.61 18.67 12.08
CA ILE A 383 -13.17 18.45 12.20
C ILE A 383 -12.53 19.79 12.56
N LYS A 384 -11.78 19.81 13.66
CA LYS A 384 -11.07 21.00 14.13
C LYS A 384 -9.60 20.97 13.70
N ASP A 385 -8.95 22.12 13.81
CA ASP A 385 -7.55 22.31 13.39
C ASP A 385 -6.53 21.65 14.32
N ASP A 386 -6.82 21.57 15.61
CA ASP A 386 -5.88 21.17 16.66
C ASP A 386 -6.39 19.98 17.50
N ASP A 387 -7.36 19.22 16.97
CA ASP A 387 -8.05 18.16 17.72
C ASP A 387 -8.21 16.89 16.88
N ILE A 388 -8.35 15.76 17.57
CA ILE A 388 -8.74 14.48 16.98
C ILE A 388 -10.24 14.29 17.21
N THR A 389 -11.01 14.20 16.14
CA THR A 389 -12.44 13.90 16.22
C THR A 389 -12.62 12.38 16.34
N ILE A 390 -13.03 11.92 17.51
CA ILE A 390 -13.38 10.51 17.76
C ILE A 390 -14.84 10.25 17.37
N LEU A 391 -15.06 9.22 16.55
CA LEU A 391 -16.36 8.70 16.18
C LEU A 391 -16.35 7.18 16.23
N ASP A 392 -16.75 6.63 17.37
CA ASP A 392 -17.00 5.19 17.51
C ASP A 392 -18.41 4.87 17.01
N VAL A 393 -18.52 3.78 16.23
CA VAL A 393 -19.76 3.36 15.60
C VAL A 393 -20.03 1.89 15.86
N SER A 394 -21.14 1.60 16.51
CA SER A 394 -21.66 0.25 16.63
C SER A 394 -22.71 0.01 15.53
N LEU A 395 -22.44 -0.91 14.61
CA LEU A 395 -23.38 -1.27 13.56
C LEU A 395 -24.26 -2.44 14.02
N THR A 396 -25.58 -2.26 13.96
CA THR A 396 -26.53 -3.33 14.21
C THR A 396 -26.67 -4.20 12.96
N ALA A 397 -26.53 -5.51 13.12
CA ALA A 397 -26.90 -6.45 12.08
C ALA A 397 -28.36 -6.21 11.71
N MET A 398 -28.70 -6.25 10.42
CA MET A 398 -30.11 -6.14 10.05
C MET A 398 -30.87 -7.33 10.64
N GLU A 399 -31.86 -7.09 11.52
CA GLU A 399 -32.73 -8.15 12.06
C GLU A 399 -33.38 -8.91 10.90
N ASN A 400 -32.98 -10.16 10.73
CA ASN A 400 -33.45 -11.11 9.72
C ASN A 400 -33.35 -10.64 8.24
N GLU A 401 -32.21 -10.89 7.59
CA GLU A 401 -32.32 -12.00 6.64
C GLU A 401 -32.53 -13.22 7.53
N ILE A 402 -33.72 -13.82 7.44
CA ILE A 402 -34.07 -15.11 8.07
C ILE A 402 -32.76 -15.88 8.24
N GLU A 403 -32.43 -16.27 9.48
CA GLU A 403 -31.55 -17.40 9.69
C GLU A 403 -32.20 -18.54 8.91
N ARG A 404 -31.89 -18.64 7.61
CA ARG A 404 -32.46 -19.65 6.75
C ARG A 404 -31.89 -20.87 7.38
N GLN A 405 -32.75 -21.60 8.08
CA GLN A 405 -32.57 -23.03 8.20
C GLN A 405 -32.02 -23.48 6.86
N TRP A 406 -30.83 -24.05 6.92
CA TRP A 406 -30.14 -24.57 5.75
C TRP A 406 -31.08 -25.61 5.15
N GLY A 407 -31.95 -25.17 4.26
CA GLY A 407 -32.78 -26.05 3.46
C GLY A 407 -31.79 -26.83 2.63
N GLN A 408 -31.76 -28.15 2.80
CA GLN A 408 -30.93 -29.07 2.03
C GLN A 408 -31.31 -29.11 0.54
N SER A 409 -32.01 -28.10 0.01
CA SER A 409 -32.58 -28.11 -1.32
C SER A 409 -31.58 -27.67 -2.40
N LEU A 410 -30.57 -26.87 -2.06
CA LEU A 410 -29.52 -26.44 -2.98
C LEU A 410 -28.16 -26.97 -2.52
N ILE A 411 -27.63 -27.96 -3.23
CA ILE A 411 -26.35 -28.58 -2.89
C ILE A 411 -25.36 -28.32 -4.05
N PRO A 412 -24.39 -27.40 -3.89
CA PRO A 412 -23.31 -27.25 -4.83
C PRO A 412 -22.33 -28.43 -4.67
N LEU A 413 -22.08 -29.15 -5.76
CA LEU A 413 -21.07 -30.20 -5.83
C LEU A 413 -20.07 -29.83 -6.92
N ILE A 414 -18.82 -29.67 -6.51
CA ILE A 414 -17.70 -29.57 -7.44
C ILE A 414 -17.50 -30.98 -8.02
N SER A 415 -17.64 -31.12 -9.34
CA SER A 415 -17.41 -32.41 -9.98
C SER A 415 -15.93 -32.79 -9.83
N PRO A 416 -15.60 -33.91 -9.16
CA PRO A 416 -14.22 -34.33 -8.98
C PRO A 416 -13.69 -34.85 -10.32
N GLY A 417 -13.12 -33.96 -11.12
CA GLY A 417 -12.50 -34.33 -12.40
C GLY A 417 -12.32 -33.21 -13.42
N VAL A 418 -13.02 -32.07 -13.29
CA VAL A 418 -12.89 -30.94 -14.24
C VAL A 418 -12.77 -29.63 -13.44
N VAL A 419 -11.56 -29.05 -13.38
CA VAL A 419 -11.21 -27.82 -12.63
C VAL A 419 -11.94 -26.55 -13.15
N ASN A 420 -12.93 -26.70 -14.02
CA ASN A 420 -13.62 -25.60 -14.72
C ASN A 420 -15.14 -25.72 -14.74
N GLU A 421 -15.74 -26.72 -14.10
CA GLU A 421 -17.18 -26.93 -14.14
C GLU A 421 -17.74 -27.28 -12.76
N MET A 422 -18.95 -26.80 -12.49
CA MET A 422 -19.70 -27.02 -11.26
C MET A 422 -21.10 -27.54 -11.58
N SER A 423 -21.56 -28.52 -10.81
CA SER A 423 -22.94 -28.97 -10.82
C SER A 423 -23.69 -28.42 -9.61
N ILE A 424 -24.85 -27.83 -9.87
CA ILE A 424 -25.77 -27.36 -8.83
C ILE A 424 -26.94 -28.32 -8.81
N TYR A 425 -27.11 -29.04 -7.70
CA TYR A 425 -28.24 -29.94 -7.51
C TYR A 425 -29.36 -29.22 -6.78
N ILE A 426 -30.58 -29.39 -7.28
CA ILE A 426 -31.78 -28.70 -6.82
C ILE A 426 -32.83 -29.75 -6.47
N ASN A 427 -33.24 -29.79 -5.20
CA ASN A 427 -34.41 -30.54 -4.78
C ASN A 427 -35.66 -29.69 -5.07
N ASP A 428 -36.65 -30.29 -5.73
CA ASP A 428 -37.89 -29.63 -6.17
C ASP A 428 -37.66 -28.39 -7.05
N PRO A 429 -37.05 -28.56 -8.24
CA PRO A 429 -36.64 -27.44 -9.11
C PRO A 429 -37.83 -26.60 -9.59
N ALA A 430 -39.02 -27.19 -9.71
CA ALA A 430 -40.25 -26.51 -10.06
C ALA A 430 -40.71 -25.47 -9.03
N SER A 431 -40.16 -25.50 -7.80
CA SER A 431 -40.46 -24.53 -6.76
C SER A 431 -39.66 -23.23 -6.89
N PHE A 432 -38.66 -23.18 -7.78
CA PHE A 432 -37.84 -21.99 -7.99
C PHE A 432 -38.19 -21.29 -9.31
N SER A 433 -38.46 -19.98 -9.27
CA SER A 433 -38.66 -19.17 -10.47
C SER A 433 -37.34 -18.83 -11.16
N VAL A 434 -36.28 -18.61 -10.38
CA VAL A 434 -34.94 -18.26 -10.87
C VAL A 434 -33.90 -18.82 -9.92
N ILE A 435 -32.77 -19.29 -10.46
CA ILE A 435 -31.55 -19.54 -9.69
C ILE A 435 -30.45 -18.61 -10.17
N LYS A 436 -29.81 -17.89 -9.25
CA LYS A 436 -28.70 -16.97 -9.53
C LYS A 436 -27.44 -17.46 -8.85
N VAL A 437 -26.30 -17.14 -9.43
CA VAL A 437 -25.03 -17.13 -8.72
C VAL A 437 -24.66 -15.68 -8.47
N VAL A 438 -24.30 -15.35 -7.24
CA VAL A 438 -23.86 -14.01 -6.83
C VAL A 438 -22.49 -14.08 -6.15
N ASP A 439 -21.71 -13.01 -6.26
CA ASP A 439 -20.48 -12.87 -5.47
C ASP A 439 -20.77 -12.40 -4.03
N ILE A 440 -19.72 -12.27 -3.22
CA ILE A 440 -19.82 -11.83 -1.82
C ILE A 440 -20.40 -10.41 -1.65
N ASN A 441 -20.37 -9.60 -2.71
CA ASN A 441 -20.94 -8.26 -2.73
C ASN A 441 -22.39 -8.25 -3.26
N GLY A 442 -23.00 -9.42 -3.46
CA GLY A 442 -24.37 -9.58 -3.96
C GLY A 442 -24.53 -9.33 -5.46
N ARG A 443 -23.43 -9.14 -6.20
CA ARG A 443 -23.49 -8.92 -7.65
C ARG A 443 -23.86 -10.22 -8.35
N THR A 444 -24.84 -10.17 -9.25
CA THR A 444 -25.19 -11.33 -10.08
C THR A 444 -24.10 -11.66 -11.08
N ILE A 445 -23.65 -12.91 -11.02
CA ILE A 445 -22.61 -13.52 -11.85
C ILE A 445 -23.24 -14.33 -12.98
N LYS A 446 -24.22 -15.19 -12.66
CA LYS A 446 -24.92 -16.05 -13.61
C LYS A 446 -26.39 -16.19 -13.21
N VAL A 447 -27.27 -16.38 -14.20
CA VAL A 447 -28.71 -16.60 -14.00
C VAL A 447 -29.14 -17.86 -14.76
N PHE A 448 -29.90 -18.70 -14.09
CA PHE A 448 -30.57 -19.88 -14.61
C PHE A 448 -32.09 -19.66 -14.45
N SER A 449 -32.75 -19.29 -15.55
CA SER A 449 -34.20 -19.02 -15.57
C SER A 449 -35.00 -20.30 -15.77
N ASN A 450 -36.11 -20.47 -15.03
CA ASN A 450 -36.99 -21.64 -15.08
C ASN A 450 -36.23 -22.98 -14.99
N PRO A 451 -35.48 -23.23 -13.91
CA PRO A 451 -34.79 -24.50 -13.74
C PRO A 451 -35.84 -25.62 -13.60
N ASN A 452 -36.11 -26.35 -14.68
CA ASN A 452 -36.96 -27.55 -14.64
C ASN A 452 -36.15 -28.83 -14.40
N SER A 453 -34.83 -28.70 -14.31
CA SER A 453 -33.90 -29.81 -14.10
C SER A 453 -33.45 -29.85 -12.64
N SER A 454 -33.34 -31.05 -12.08
CA SER A 454 -32.75 -31.29 -10.75
C SER A 454 -31.24 -31.07 -10.70
N GLN A 455 -30.61 -30.83 -11.86
CA GLN A 455 -29.19 -30.53 -11.97
C GLN A 455 -28.96 -29.42 -13.01
N LEU A 456 -28.20 -28.39 -12.62
CA LEU A 456 -27.72 -27.33 -13.50
C LEU A 456 -26.21 -27.43 -13.65
N TYR A 457 -25.72 -27.18 -14.86
CA TYR A 457 -24.31 -27.17 -15.19
C TYR A 457 -23.82 -25.73 -15.33
N TRP A 458 -22.69 -25.43 -14.71
CA TRP A 458 -22.07 -24.12 -14.78
C TRP A 458 -20.58 -24.23 -15.05
N ASN A 459 -20.13 -23.56 -16.11
CA ASN A 459 -18.73 -23.51 -16.56
C ASN A 459 -17.87 -22.51 -15.76
N LEU A 460 -18.34 -22.07 -14.58
CA LEU A 460 -17.66 -21.10 -13.72
C LEU A 460 -17.27 -19.81 -14.45
N ARG A 461 -18.14 -19.35 -15.35
CA ARG A 461 -18.03 -18.08 -16.05
C ARG A 461 -19.24 -17.20 -15.77
N ASP A 462 -19.04 -15.90 -15.82
CA ASP A 462 -20.13 -14.95 -15.68
C ASP A 462 -21.05 -14.95 -16.93
N GLN A 463 -22.08 -14.11 -16.91
CA GLN A 463 -23.02 -13.95 -18.01
C GLN A 463 -22.39 -13.44 -19.33
N TYR A 464 -21.15 -12.97 -19.30
CA TYR A 464 -20.39 -12.52 -20.46
C TYR A 464 -19.31 -13.52 -20.88
N GLU A 465 -19.39 -14.77 -20.38
CA GLU A 465 -18.43 -15.84 -20.61
C GLU A 465 -16.99 -15.52 -20.14
N ARG A 466 -16.84 -14.59 -19.19
CA ARG A 466 -15.55 -14.30 -18.54
C ARG A 466 -15.35 -15.23 -17.35
N ARG A 467 -14.11 -15.66 -17.13
CA ARG A 467 -13.77 -16.43 -15.94
C ARG A 467 -13.97 -15.58 -14.69
N ILE A 468 -14.54 -16.19 -13.66
CA ILE A 468 -14.73 -15.55 -12.36
C ILE A 468 -13.51 -15.79 -11.47
N PRO A 469 -13.15 -14.83 -10.59
CA PRO A 469 -11.98 -14.94 -9.72
C PRO A 469 -12.16 -16.01 -8.63
N ASN A 470 -11.06 -16.41 -7.99
CA ASN A 470 -11.13 -17.18 -6.74
C ASN A 470 -11.87 -16.34 -5.69
N GLY A 471 -12.69 -17.00 -4.87
CA GLY A 471 -13.49 -16.29 -3.88
C GLY A 471 -14.70 -17.07 -3.40
N VAL A 472 -15.45 -16.40 -2.51
CA VAL A 472 -16.71 -16.89 -1.97
C VAL A 472 -17.86 -16.44 -2.86
N TYR A 473 -18.75 -17.38 -3.17
CA TYR A 473 -19.93 -17.15 -3.98
C TYR A 473 -21.15 -17.79 -3.32
N TYR A 474 -22.33 -17.32 -3.72
CA TYR A 474 -23.60 -17.82 -3.25
C TYR A 474 -24.49 -18.21 -4.43
N ILE A 475 -25.15 -19.35 -4.33
CA ILE A 475 -26.27 -19.72 -5.19
C ILE A 475 -27.53 -19.23 -4.50
N VAL A 476 -28.38 -18.49 -5.20
CA VAL A 476 -29.65 -17.95 -4.68
C VAL A 476 -30.78 -18.49 -5.53
N GLY A 477 -31.65 -19.34 -4.96
CA GLY A 477 -32.88 -19.79 -5.59
C GLY A 477 -34.07 -18.95 -5.12
N GLU A 478 -34.79 -18.30 -6.02
CA GLU A 478 -35.99 -17.52 -5.72
C GLU A 478 -37.24 -18.41 -5.75
N LYS A 479 -38.01 -18.43 -4.66
CA LYS A 479 -39.22 -19.22 -4.44
C LYS A 479 -40.36 -18.32 -3.96
N GLY A 480 -41.12 -17.77 -4.92
CA GLY A 480 -42.18 -16.81 -4.61
C GLY A 480 -41.61 -15.53 -3.98
N GLN A 481 -42.02 -15.21 -2.75
CA GLN A 481 -41.49 -14.08 -1.97
C GLN A 481 -40.30 -14.45 -1.08
N THR A 482 -39.84 -15.70 -1.12
CA THR A 482 -38.72 -16.20 -0.34
C THR A 482 -37.57 -16.59 -1.26
N CYS A 483 -36.36 -16.73 -0.72
CA CYS A 483 -35.29 -17.40 -1.45
C CYS A 483 -34.55 -18.39 -0.56
N GLU A 484 -33.82 -19.30 -1.21
CA GLU A 484 -32.90 -20.25 -0.59
C GLU A 484 -31.48 -19.95 -1.06
N THR A 485 -30.49 -20.13 -0.19
CA THR A 485 -29.08 -19.78 -0.46
C THR A 485 -28.15 -20.94 -0.14
N ALA A 486 -27.12 -21.14 -0.98
CA ALA A 486 -26.05 -22.08 -0.71
C ALA A 486 -24.69 -21.41 -0.97
N LYS A 487 -23.82 -21.41 0.04
CA LYS A 487 -22.45 -20.90 -0.06
C LYS A 487 -21.55 -21.93 -0.72
N PHE A 488 -20.64 -21.47 -1.56
CA PHE A 488 -19.52 -22.27 -2.05
C PHE A 488 -18.28 -21.42 -2.22
N VAL A 489 -17.12 -22.07 -2.22
CA VAL A 489 -15.82 -21.43 -2.38
C VAL A 489 -15.18 -21.95 -3.65
N ILE A 490 -14.74 -21.03 -4.50
CA ILE A 490 -13.89 -21.37 -5.64
C ILE A 490 -12.46 -21.10 -5.22
N TYR A 491 -11.71 -22.18 -5.07
CA TYR A 491 -10.26 -22.17 -4.95
C TYR A 491 -9.71 -22.85 -6.20
N ARG A 492 -8.87 -22.15 -6.95
CA ARG A 492 -8.19 -22.67 -8.13
C ARG A 492 -6.71 -22.45 -8.01
#